data_AF-A0A218QJ58-F1
#
_entry.id   AF-A0A218QJ58-F1
#
_cell.length_a   1.000
_cell.length_b   1.000
_cell.length_c   1.000
_cell.angle_alpha   90.00
_cell.angle_beta   90.00
_cell.angle_gamma   90.00
#
_symmetry.space_group_name_H-M   'P 1'
#
loop_
_entity.id
_entity.type
_entity.pdbx_description
1 polymer ?
#
loop_
_entity_poly.entity_id
_entity_poly.type
_entity_poly.pdbx_seq_one_letter_code
_entity_poly.pdbx_strand_id
1 'polypeptide(L)'
;MSRKKRTSRFLQKAELRVAGLKAIDPSLDFGDARNLQNMTQLIQQLRAKIDAYNTALAVIDSYKIEIDELEKKLSELSERMLIGIAFKYGKDSHEYEMAGGVRKSERIRRSRMNRLKINTEIASGENTKTA
;
A
#
# COMPACT_ATOMS: atom_id res chain seq x y z
N MET A 1 1.23 0.67 6.74
CA MET A 1 1.33 -0.37 7.79
C MET A 1 2.17 -1.49 7.23
N SER A 2 3.18 -1.94 7.99
CA SER A 2 4.05 -3.04 7.58
C SER A 2 3.27 -4.35 7.50
N ARG A 3 3.62 -5.19 6.53
CA ARG A 3 2.97 -6.49 6.33
C ARG A 3 3.40 -7.45 7.44
N LYS A 4 2.48 -8.30 7.92
CA LYS A 4 2.81 -9.30 8.96
C LYS A 4 3.78 -10.35 8.40
N LYS A 5 4.89 -10.55 9.09
CA LYS A 5 5.86 -11.62 8.80
C LYS A 5 5.23 -13.00 9.04
N ARG A 6 5.66 -14.00 8.28
CA ARG A 6 5.21 -15.39 8.40
C ARG A 6 5.98 -16.10 9.51
N THR A 7 5.25 -16.75 10.40
CA THR A 7 5.78 -17.66 11.42
C THR A 7 5.15 -19.04 11.26
N SER A 8 5.83 -20.11 11.71
CA SER A 8 5.34 -21.48 11.59
C SER A 8 5.43 -22.22 12.91
N ARG A 9 4.28 -22.59 13.49
CA ARG A 9 4.21 -23.46 14.67
C ARG A 9 4.69 -24.88 14.38
N PHE A 10 4.57 -25.31 13.12
CA PHE A 10 5.03 -26.63 12.68
C PHE A 10 6.55 -26.73 12.72
N LEU A 11 7.26 -25.67 12.33
CA LEU A 11 8.73 -25.61 12.39
C LEU A 11 9.21 -25.82 13.83
N GLN A 12 8.64 -25.06 14.77
CA GLN A 12 8.98 -25.16 16.20
C GLN A 12 8.72 -26.57 16.76
N LYS A 13 7.58 -27.17 16.42
CA LYS A 13 7.27 -28.55 16.85
C LYS A 13 8.23 -29.58 16.22
N ALA A 14 8.63 -29.38 14.96
CA ALA A 14 9.55 -30.28 14.28
C ALA A 14 10.97 -30.21 14.87
N GLU A 15 11.46 -29.01 15.19
CA GLU A 15 12.76 -28.81 15.86
C GLU A 15 12.81 -29.51 17.23
N LEU A 16 11.76 -29.37 18.04
CA LEU A 16 11.66 -30.06 19.34
C LEU A 16 11.65 -31.58 19.18
N ARG A 17 10.93 -32.11 18.19
CA ARG A 17 10.93 -33.56 17.90
C ARG A 17 12.29 -34.05 17.45
N VAL A 18 12.99 -33.32 16.58
CA VAL A 18 14.36 -33.69 16.16
C VAL A 18 15.29 -33.74 17.37
N ALA A 19 15.20 -32.78 18.29
CA ALA A 19 16.02 -32.81 19.50
C ALA A 19 15.76 -34.06 20.36
N GLY A 20 14.49 -34.44 20.54
CA GLY A 20 14.12 -35.67 21.23
C GLY A 20 14.60 -36.93 20.52
N LEU A 21 14.43 -37.01 19.20
CA LEU A 21 14.88 -38.17 18.40
C LEU A 21 16.41 -38.32 18.41
N LYS A 22 17.16 -37.22 18.32
CA LYS A 22 18.63 -37.21 18.43
C LYS A 22 19.13 -37.72 19.78
N ALA A 23 18.38 -37.45 20.85
CA ALA A 23 18.74 -37.91 22.20
C ALA A 23 18.53 -39.42 22.38
N ILE A 24 17.64 -40.03 21.59
CA ILE A 24 17.41 -41.47 21.58
C ILE A 24 18.50 -42.17 20.76
N ASP A 25 18.66 -41.76 19.50
CA ASP A 25 19.68 -42.28 18.60
C ASP A 25 20.05 -41.19 17.56
N PRO A 26 21.31 -40.72 17.53
CA PRO A 26 21.78 -39.75 16.55
C PRO A 26 21.70 -40.23 15.09
N SER A 27 21.71 -41.54 14.86
CA SER A 27 21.72 -42.19 13.54
C SER A 27 20.38 -42.84 13.15
N LEU A 28 19.29 -42.44 13.82
CA LEU A 28 17.96 -43.03 13.65
C LEU A 28 17.48 -43.02 12.18
N ASP A 29 17.29 -44.22 11.63
CA ASP A 29 16.81 -44.47 10.28
C ASP A 29 15.76 -45.59 10.27
N PHE A 30 14.58 -45.29 9.72
CA PHE A 30 13.49 -46.26 9.55
C PHE A 30 13.29 -46.68 8.08
N GLY A 31 14.23 -46.35 7.18
CA GLY A 31 14.11 -46.57 5.75
C GLY A 31 13.08 -45.65 5.08
N ASP A 32 12.92 -45.77 3.76
CA ASP A 32 11.94 -45.02 2.94
C ASP A 32 11.89 -43.51 3.24
N ALA A 33 13.07 -42.88 3.31
CA ALA A 33 13.25 -41.47 3.64
C ALA A 33 12.80 -41.02 5.05
N ARG A 34 12.35 -41.94 5.91
CA ARG A 34 11.99 -41.69 7.30
C ARG A 34 13.23 -41.80 8.20
N ASN A 35 14.15 -40.88 8.00
CA ASN A 35 15.34 -40.77 8.83
C ASN A 35 15.52 -39.36 9.38
N LEU A 36 16.37 -39.28 10.41
CA LEU A 36 16.62 -38.03 11.12
C LEU A 36 17.25 -36.98 10.19
N GLN A 37 18.12 -37.41 9.28
CA GLN A 37 18.79 -36.53 8.31
C GLN A 37 17.78 -35.81 7.40
N ASN A 38 16.86 -36.55 6.78
CA ASN A 38 15.82 -35.98 5.91
C ASN A 38 14.90 -35.02 6.67
N MET A 39 14.53 -35.37 7.90
CA MET A 39 13.74 -34.47 8.75
C MET A 39 14.48 -33.16 9.02
N THR A 40 15.79 -33.21 9.33
CA THR A 40 16.59 -32.00 9.52
C THR A 40 16.75 -31.17 8.26
N GLN A 41 16.92 -31.81 7.09
CA GLN A 41 17.01 -31.12 5.81
C GLN A 41 15.70 -30.40 5.48
N LEU A 42 14.55 -31.04 5.67
CA LEU A 42 13.25 -30.40 5.45
C LEU A 42 13.00 -29.22 6.40
N ILE A 43 13.43 -29.34 7.67
CA ILE A 43 13.38 -28.22 8.64
C ILE A 43 14.21 -27.04 8.14
N GLN A 44 15.45 -27.29 7.69
CA GLN A 44 16.34 -26.24 7.17
C GLN A 44 15.77 -25.59 5.91
N GLN A 45 15.23 -26.38 4.98
CA GLN A 45 14.58 -25.86 3.77
C GLN A 45 13.37 -24.98 4.11
N LEU A 46 12.51 -25.44 5.02
CA LEU A 46 11.34 -24.67 5.47
C LEU A 46 11.76 -23.36 6.13
N ARG A 47 12.78 -23.39 6.99
CA ARG A 47 13.32 -22.21 7.67
C ARG A 47 13.87 -21.20 6.66
N ALA A 48 14.73 -21.66 5.74
CA ALA A 48 15.28 -20.81 4.69
C ALA A 48 14.20 -20.15 3.83
N LYS A 49 13.12 -20.88 3.49
CA LYS A 49 12.00 -20.32 2.71
C LYS A 49 11.19 -19.29 3.51
N ILE A 50 10.98 -19.50 4.80
CA ILE A 50 10.30 -18.52 5.67
C ILE A 50 11.15 -17.25 5.79
N ASP A 51 12.46 -17.39 5.97
CA ASP A 51 13.38 -16.26 6.09
C ASP A 51 13.48 -15.47 4.77
N ALA A 52 13.58 -16.16 3.63
CA ALA A 52 13.54 -15.55 2.30
C ALA A 52 12.23 -14.79 2.04
N TYR A 53 11.09 -15.36 2.46
CA TYR A 53 9.80 -14.68 2.34
C TYR A 53 9.73 -13.41 3.21
N ASN A 54 10.17 -13.50 4.47
CA ASN A 54 10.13 -12.38 5.41
C ASN A 54 11.09 -11.26 5.03
N THR A 55 12.24 -11.58 4.44
CA THR A 55 13.19 -10.59 3.90
C THR A 55 12.63 -9.91 2.66
N ALA A 56 12.06 -10.68 1.72
CA ALA A 56 11.38 -10.11 0.55
C ALA A 56 10.23 -9.16 0.96
N LEU A 57 9.43 -9.53 1.96
CA LEU A 57 8.41 -8.64 2.52
C LEU A 57 8.98 -7.32 3.05
N ALA A 58 10.12 -7.36 3.75
CA ALA A 58 10.76 -6.15 4.26
C ALA A 58 11.22 -5.22 3.13
N VAL A 59 11.77 -5.79 2.05
CA VAL A 59 12.18 -5.04 0.85
C VAL A 59 10.97 -4.42 0.13
N ILE A 60 9.85 -5.14 0.02
CA ILE A 60 8.64 -4.58 -0.59
C ILE A 60 8.08 -3.45 0.28
N ASP A 61 8.13 -3.59 1.60
CA ASP A 61 7.70 -2.54 2.52
C ASP A 61 8.62 -1.30 2.43
N SER A 62 9.93 -1.44 2.21
CA SER A 62 10.83 -0.29 1.99
C SER A 62 10.53 0.42 0.67
N TYR A 63 10.35 -0.31 -0.44
CA TYR A 63 9.97 0.29 -1.72
C TYR A 63 8.65 1.04 -1.64
N LYS A 64 7.69 0.54 -0.86
CA LYS A 64 6.43 1.26 -0.66
C LYS A 64 6.66 2.61 0.03
N ILE A 65 7.50 2.67 1.06
CA ILE A 65 7.82 3.92 1.75
C ILE A 65 8.50 4.90 0.79
N GLU A 66 9.46 4.42 0.00
CA GLU A 66 10.17 5.24 -1.00
C GLU A 66 9.21 5.82 -2.05
N ILE A 67 8.26 5.01 -2.55
CA ILE A 67 7.21 5.48 -3.46
C ILE A 67 6.36 6.55 -2.78
N ASP A 68 5.85 6.30 -1.58
CA ASP A 68 5.00 7.25 -0.85
C ASP A 68 5.75 8.60 -0.60
N GLU A 69 7.06 8.55 -0.36
CA GLU A 69 7.90 9.75 -0.22
C GLU A 69 8.12 10.49 -1.54
N LEU A 70 8.38 9.77 -2.63
CA LEU A 70 8.56 10.35 -3.95
C LEU A 70 7.26 10.98 -4.47
N GLU A 71 6.12 10.33 -4.25
CA GLU A 71 4.80 10.88 -4.59
C GLU A 71 4.54 12.20 -3.85
N LYS A 72 4.87 12.27 -2.56
CA LYS A 72 4.76 13.52 -1.79
C LYS A 72 5.64 14.63 -2.35
N LYS A 73 6.92 14.31 -2.64
CA LYS A 73 7.87 15.29 -3.21
C LYS A 73 7.41 15.78 -4.59
N LEU A 74 6.93 14.87 -5.43
CA LEU A 74 6.44 15.21 -6.77
C LEU A 74 5.16 16.06 -6.69
N SER A 75 4.24 15.74 -5.78
CA SER A 75 3.04 16.54 -5.55
C SER A 75 3.41 17.96 -5.11
N GLU A 76 4.31 18.11 -4.14
CA GLU A 76 4.75 19.42 -3.65
C GLU A 76 5.45 20.22 -4.76
N LEU A 77 6.31 19.58 -5.56
CA LEU A 77 6.95 20.24 -6.69
C LEU A 77 5.92 20.69 -7.74
N SER A 78 4.94 19.84 -8.06
CA SER A 78 3.88 20.15 -9.02
C SER A 78 3.05 21.34 -8.55
N GLU A 79 2.70 21.40 -7.26
CA GLU A 79 2.02 22.55 -6.66
C GLU A 79 2.86 23.82 -6.76
N ARG A 80 4.15 23.75 -6.43
CA ARG A 80 5.08 24.89 -6.55
C ARG A 80 5.19 25.38 -7.99
N MET A 81 5.25 24.49 -8.96
CA MET A 81 5.29 24.84 -10.39
C MET A 81 4.00 25.53 -10.83
N LEU A 82 2.84 25.01 -10.42
CA LEU A 82 1.54 25.60 -10.73
C LEU A 82 1.38 26.99 -10.09
N ILE A 83 1.88 27.18 -8.86
CA ILE A 83 1.96 28.50 -8.21
C ILE A 83 2.92 29.43 -8.97
N GLY A 84 4.06 28.93 -9.45
CA GLY A 84 5.01 29.69 -10.26
C GLY A 84 4.38 30.21 -11.56
N ILE A 85 3.57 29.38 -12.24
CA ILE A 85 2.82 29.80 -13.44
C ILE A 85 1.77 30.86 -13.08
N ALA A 86 1.03 30.65 -11.98
CA ALA A 86 0.11 31.65 -11.46
C ALA A 86 0.80 32.97 -11.08
N PHE A 87 2.05 32.94 -10.60
CA PHE A 87 2.82 34.12 -10.26
C PHE A 87 3.29 34.86 -11.52
N LYS A 88 3.72 34.13 -12.56
CA LYS A 88 4.25 34.72 -13.79
C LYS A 88 3.17 35.26 -14.75
N TYR A 89 2.11 34.48 -14.99
CA TYR A 89 1.07 34.81 -15.97
C TYR A 89 -0.25 35.26 -15.34
N GLY A 90 -0.43 35.00 -14.04
CA GLY A 90 -1.65 35.31 -13.30
C GLY A 90 -2.55 34.10 -13.11
N LYS A 91 -3.39 34.13 -12.06
CA LYS A 91 -4.31 33.04 -11.70
C LYS A 91 -5.57 32.95 -12.59
N ASP A 92 -5.72 33.86 -13.53
CA ASP A 92 -6.88 33.94 -14.44
C ASP A 92 -6.47 33.80 -15.91
N SER A 93 -5.19 33.52 -16.16
CA SER A 93 -4.64 33.42 -17.50
C SER A 93 -4.90 32.05 -18.13
N HIS A 94 -4.80 31.98 -19.46
CA HIS A 94 -4.98 30.73 -20.19
C HIS A 94 -3.86 29.72 -19.88
N GLU A 95 -2.62 30.18 -19.68
CA GLU A 95 -1.47 29.34 -19.35
C GLU A 95 -1.64 28.63 -18.00
N TYR A 96 -2.29 29.29 -17.03
CA TYR A 96 -2.61 28.68 -15.75
C TYR A 96 -3.64 27.56 -15.90
N GLU A 97 -4.61 27.72 -16.80
CA GLU A 97 -5.56 26.65 -17.15
C GLU A 97 -4.90 25.51 -17.91
N MET A 98 -4.03 25.82 -18.88
CA MET A 98 -3.25 24.84 -19.62
C MET A 98 -2.34 24.00 -18.70
N ALA A 99 -1.86 24.58 -17.60
CA ALA A 99 -1.08 23.89 -16.58
C ALA A 99 -1.93 23.04 -15.62
N GLY A 100 -3.25 22.93 -15.85
CA GLY A 100 -4.19 22.16 -15.05
C GLY A 100 -4.81 22.92 -13.86
N GLY A 101 -4.57 24.22 -13.75
CA GLY A 101 -5.19 25.07 -12.72
C GLY A 101 -6.59 25.53 -13.13
N VAL A 102 -7.52 25.65 -12.18
CA VAL A 102 -8.83 26.29 -12.47
C VAL A 102 -8.70 27.80 -12.32
N ARG A 103 -9.00 28.54 -13.40
CA ARG A 103 -8.97 30.02 -13.46
C ARG A 103 -9.78 30.65 -12.33
N LYS A 104 -9.35 31.81 -11.86
CA LYS A 104 -10.00 32.51 -10.73
C LYS A 104 -11.45 32.91 -11.05
N SER A 105 -11.71 33.35 -12.28
CA SER A 105 -13.05 33.71 -12.77
C SER A 105 -14.01 32.53 -12.84
N GLU A 106 -13.50 31.37 -13.25
CA GLU A 106 -14.28 30.13 -13.41
C GLU A 106 -14.44 29.34 -12.10
N ARG A 107 -13.60 29.63 -11.09
CA ARG A 107 -13.66 28.96 -9.79
C ARG A 107 -14.94 29.32 -9.01
N ILE A 108 -15.92 28.42 -9.02
CA ILE A 108 -17.14 28.56 -8.22
C ILE A 108 -16.84 28.24 -6.74
N ARG A 109 -17.08 29.21 -5.84
CA ARG A 109 -16.98 28.98 -4.38
C ARG A 109 -17.99 27.93 -3.93
N ARG A 110 -17.58 27.02 -3.03
CA ARG A 110 -18.46 25.96 -2.46
C ARG A 110 -19.79 26.49 -1.92
N SER A 111 -19.80 27.65 -1.25
CA SER A 111 -21.03 28.27 -0.73
C SER A 111 -21.98 28.77 -1.84
N ARG A 112 -21.46 29.10 -3.02
CA ARG A 112 -22.26 29.44 -4.20
C ARG A 112 -22.75 28.17 -4.91
N MET A 113 -21.91 27.13 -4.99
CA MET A 113 -22.34 25.81 -5.49
C MET A 113 -23.48 25.22 -4.67
N ASN A 114 -23.39 25.25 -3.33
CA ASN A 114 -24.46 24.74 -2.46
C ASN A 114 -25.77 25.52 -2.64
N ARG A 115 -25.72 26.85 -2.77
CA ARG A 115 -26.90 27.66 -3.07
C ARG A 115 -27.49 27.35 -4.44
N LEU A 116 -26.65 27.18 -5.46
CA LEU A 116 -27.11 26.78 -6.79
C LEU A 116 -27.79 25.40 -6.74
N LYS A 117 -27.20 24.43 -6.02
CA LYS A 117 -27.79 23.10 -5.81
C LYS A 117 -29.15 23.15 -5.12
N ILE A 118 -29.25 23.88 -4.01
CA ILE A 118 -30.51 24.08 -3.27
C ILE A 118 -31.56 24.72 -4.19
N ASN A 119 -31.19 25.74 -4.96
CA ASN A 119 -32.12 26.40 -5.88
C ASN A 119 -32.58 25.46 -7.01
N THR A 120 -31.71 24.60 -7.54
CA THR A 120 -32.11 23.57 -8.51
C THR A 120 -33.01 22.50 -7.91
N GLU A 121 -32.79 22.09 -6.66
CA GLU A 121 -33.66 21.14 -5.95
C GLU A 121 -35.05 21.73 -5.70
N ILE A 122 -35.13 23.00 -5.27
CA ILE A 122 -36.40 23.72 -5.10
C ILE A 122 -37.16 23.84 -6.44
N ALA A 123 -36.48 24.24 -7.52
CA ALA A 123 -37.08 24.36 -8.85
C ALA A 123 -37.58 22.99 -9.39
N SER A 124 -36.89 21.89 -9.07
CA SER A 124 -37.34 20.54 -9.45
C SER A 124 -38.56 20.07 -8.64
N GLY A 125 -38.71 20.48 -7.39
CA GLY A 125 -39.84 20.13 -6.53
C GLY A 125 -41.11 20.96 -6.77
N GLU A 126 -40.99 22.18 -7.30
CA GLU A 126 -42.13 23.00 -7.73
C GLU A 126 -42.78 22.46 -9.03
N ASN A 127 -41.97 21.95 -9.96
CA ASN A 127 -42.45 21.34 -11.20
C ASN A 127 -43.21 20.01 -10.99
N THR A 128 -43.05 19.34 -9.85
CA THR A 128 -43.79 18.11 -9.52
C THR A 128 -45.13 18.35 -8.81
N LYS A 129 -45.42 19.58 -8.38
CA LYS A 129 -46.67 19.95 -7.69
C LYS A 129 -47.72 20.59 -8.60
N THR A 130 -47.37 20.87 -9.86
CA THR A 130 -48.20 21.54 -10.86
C THR A 130 -48.69 20.62 -11.98
N ALA A 131 -48.59 19.29 -11.81
CA ALA A 131 -49.11 18.27 -12.72
C ALA A 131 -50.24 17.45 -12.07
#